data_AF-A0A5K1G3Q8-F1
#
_entry.id   AF-A0A5K1G3Q8-F1
#
_cell.length_a   1.000
_cell.length_b   1.000
_cell.length_c   1.000
_cell.angle_alpha   90.00
_cell.angle_beta   90.00
_cell.angle_gamma   90.00
#
_symmetry.space_group_name_H-M   'P 1'
#
loop_
_entity.id
_entity.type
_entity.pdbx_description
1 polymer ?
#
loop_
_entity_poly.entity_id
_entity_poly.type
_entity_poly.pdbx_seq_one_letter_code
_entity_poly.pdbx_strand_id
1 'polypeptide(L)'
;WHRDSEWESPSIPVDFDWKQIAEPVMKVYTETTDGSSIEVKESALVWHHGNADPDFGSCQAKELLDHLESVLANEPVMVTRGQHIVEVKPQ
;
A
#
# COMPACT_ATOMS: atom_id res chain seq x y z
N TRP A 1 12.74 -17.51 34.24
CA TRP A 1 13.80 -17.61 33.22
C TRP A 1 13.11 -17.63 31.86
N HIS A 2 13.09 -16.47 31.20
CA HIS A 2 12.38 -16.22 29.94
C HIS A 2 12.98 -17.08 28.82
N ARG A 3 12.14 -17.83 28.11
CA ARG A 3 12.44 -18.37 26.78
C ARG A 3 11.71 -17.46 25.81
N ASP A 4 12.42 -16.44 25.33
CA ASP A 4 12.05 -15.74 24.11
C ASP A 4 12.26 -16.73 22.95
N SER A 5 11.17 -17.35 22.51
CA SER A 5 11.10 -18.02 21.21
C SER A 5 10.91 -16.92 20.18
N GLU A 6 12.03 -16.39 19.71
CA GLU A 6 12.11 -15.55 18.52
C GLU A 6 11.63 -16.40 17.33
N TRP A 7 10.38 -16.19 16.91
CA TRP A 7 9.85 -16.83 15.72
C TRP A 7 10.60 -16.24 14.51
N GLU A 8 11.65 -16.93 14.07
CA GLU A 8 12.23 -16.74 12.74
C GLU A 8 11.17 -17.12 11.70
N SER A 9 10.36 -16.15 11.28
CA SER A 9 9.58 -16.31 10.07
C SER A 9 10.58 -16.42 8.91
N PRO A 10 10.59 -17.51 8.13
CA PRO A 10 11.53 -17.65 7.03
C PRO A 10 11.29 -16.50 6.07
N SER A 11 12.25 -15.57 6.03
CA SER A 11 12.36 -14.51 5.04
C SER A 11 12.65 -15.18 3.70
N ILE A 12 11.63 -15.79 3.11
CA ILE A 12 11.64 -16.08 1.68
C ILE A 12 11.61 -14.71 1.02
N PRO A 13 12.67 -14.30 0.28
CA PRO A 13 12.59 -13.12 -0.55
C PRO A 13 11.73 -13.50 -1.76
N VAL A 14 10.42 -13.60 -1.53
CA VAL A 14 9.48 -13.28 -2.60
C VAL A 14 9.69 -11.79 -2.81
N ASP A 15 10.12 -11.40 -4.01
CA ASP A 15 10.35 -10.04 -4.45
C ASP A 15 9.21 -9.10 -4.01
N PHE A 16 9.35 -8.54 -2.81
CA PHE A 16 8.53 -7.47 -2.26
C PHE A 16 9.26 -6.13 -2.43
N ASP A 17 10.21 -6.05 -3.37
CA ASP A 17 10.92 -4.81 -3.72
C ASP A 17 9.91 -3.73 -4.14
N TRP A 18 8.87 -4.14 -4.89
CA TRP A 18 7.74 -3.28 -5.21
C TRP A 18 7.01 -2.70 -3.99
N LYS A 19 6.98 -3.38 -2.84
CA LYS A 19 6.39 -2.81 -1.60
C LYS A 19 7.27 -1.70 -1.05
N GLN A 20 8.60 -1.83 -1.17
CA GLN A 20 9.54 -0.78 -0.77
C GLN A 20 9.42 0.47 -1.64
N ILE A 21 8.92 0.33 -2.87
CA ILE A 21 8.59 1.44 -3.78
C ILE A 21 7.18 1.99 -3.49
N ALA A 22 6.18 1.13 -3.33
CA ALA A 22 4.78 1.51 -3.16
C ALA A 22 4.49 2.16 -1.79
N GLU A 23 5.08 1.64 -0.71
CA GLU A 23 4.86 2.13 0.65
C GLU A 23 5.20 3.62 0.85
N PRO A 24 6.38 4.13 0.45
CA PRO A 24 6.69 5.55 0.61
C PRO A 24 5.74 6.44 -0.19
N VAL A 25 5.31 5.99 -1.39
CA VAL A 25 4.30 6.71 -2.18
C VAL A 25 3.00 6.78 -1.39
N MET A 26 2.45 5.65 -0.94
CA MET A 26 1.22 5.62 -0.15
C MET A 26 1.33 6.42 1.16
N LYS A 27 2.50 6.47 1.80
CA LYS A 27 2.74 7.26 3.02
C LYS A 27 2.52 8.74 2.79
N VAL A 28 3.03 9.30 1.69
CA VAL A 28 2.81 10.71 1.34
C VAL A 28 1.32 11.03 1.22
N TYR A 29 0.55 10.16 0.55
CA TYR A 29 -0.91 10.35 0.45
C TYR A 29 -1.63 10.16 1.79
N THR A 30 -1.07 9.35 2.68
CA THR A 30 -1.60 9.16 4.02
C THR A 30 -1.39 10.38 4.91
N GLU A 31 -0.20 10.96 4.86
CA GLU A 31 0.16 12.17 5.62
C GLU A 31 -0.60 13.41 5.11
N THR A 32 -0.97 13.44 3.84
CA THR A 32 -1.69 14.56 3.21
C THR A 32 -3.21 14.38 3.17
N THR A 33 -3.73 13.24 3.62
CA THR A 33 -5.16 12.92 3.61
C THR A 33 -5.62 12.48 4.99
N ASP A 34 -6.15 13.42 5.78
CA ASP A 34 -6.74 13.13 7.08
C ASP A 34 -7.84 12.05 6.98
N GLY A 35 -7.79 11.09 7.89
CA GLY A 35 -8.73 9.95 7.89
C GLY A 35 -8.36 8.81 6.94
N SER A 36 -7.26 8.92 6.21
CA SER A 36 -6.70 7.80 5.44
C SER A 36 -5.72 6.95 6.25
N SER A 37 -5.47 5.72 5.79
CA SER A 37 -4.55 4.79 6.44
C SER A 37 -4.00 3.76 5.47
N ILE A 38 -2.81 3.23 5.75
CA ILE A 38 -2.21 2.13 4.98
C ILE A 38 -2.37 0.84 5.76
N GLU A 39 -2.86 -0.20 5.09
CA GLU A 39 -2.88 -1.58 5.56
C GLU A 39 -1.83 -2.39 4.79
N VAL A 40 -0.82 -2.88 5.53
CA VAL A 40 0.23 -3.74 4.98
C VAL A 40 -0.19 -5.19 5.16
N LYS A 41 -0.41 -5.89 4.04
CA LYS A 41 -0.72 -7.32 4.02
C LYS A 41 0.51 -8.13 3.60
N GLU A 42 0.45 -9.44 3.82
CA GLU A 42 1.51 -10.37 3.41
C GLU A 42 1.79 -10.31 1.91
N SER A 43 0.76 -10.18 1.07
CA SER A 43 0.88 -10.16 -0.40
C SER A 43 0.32 -8.91 -1.07
N ALA A 44 -0.09 -7.89 -0.30
CA ALA A 44 -0.69 -6.68 -0.85
C ALA A 44 -0.38 -5.45 0.02
N LEU A 45 -0.55 -4.27 -0.56
CA LEU A 45 -0.54 -3.00 0.15
C LEU A 45 -1.83 -2.25 -0.18
N VAL A 46 -2.57 -1.83 0.83
CA VAL A 46 -3.87 -1.19 0.64
C VAL A 46 -3.88 0.17 1.31
N TRP A 47 -4.20 1.21 0.55
CA TRP A 47 -4.49 2.53 1.08
C TRP A 47 -5.99 2.71 1.22
N HIS A 48 -6.44 3.06 2.41
CA HIS A 48 -7.84 3.27 2.75
C HIS A 48 -8.10 4.76 2.87
N HIS A 49 -9.18 5.23 2.26
CA HIS A 49 -9.64 6.61 2.37
C HIS A 49 -11.11 6.68 2.79
N GLY A 50 -11.64 5.62 3.40
CA GLY A 50 -13.04 5.53 3.81
C GLY A 50 -13.44 6.46 4.95
N ASN A 51 -12.49 6.92 5.77
CA ASN A 51 -12.74 7.93 6.81
C ASN A 51 -12.27 9.33 6.41
N ALA A 52 -11.72 9.48 5.20
CA ALA A 52 -11.38 10.79 4.65
C ALA A 52 -12.64 11.47 4.08
N ASP A 53 -12.55 12.76 3.80
CA ASP A 53 -13.57 13.46 3.03
C ASP A 53 -13.81 12.75 1.68
N PRO A 54 -15.06 12.48 1.27
CA PRO A 54 -15.35 11.64 0.12
C PRO A 54 -14.90 12.26 -1.21
N ASP A 55 -15.01 13.58 -1.36
CA ASP A 55 -14.59 14.29 -2.57
C ASP A 55 -13.06 14.36 -2.64
N PHE A 56 -12.41 14.75 -1.54
CA PHE A 56 -10.96 14.85 -1.45
C PHE A 56 -10.29 13.47 -1.52
N GLY A 57 -10.78 12.49 -0.79
CA GLY A 57 -10.27 11.11 -0.77
C GLY A 57 -10.39 10.42 -2.12
N SER A 58 -11.49 10.65 -2.86
CA SER A 58 -11.64 10.15 -4.23
C SER A 58 -10.65 10.80 -5.21
N CYS A 59 -10.39 12.11 -5.06
CA CYS A 59 -9.35 12.79 -5.82
C CYS A 59 -7.96 12.21 -5.50
N GLN A 60 -7.61 12.10 -4.22
CA GLN A 60 -6.34 11.52 -3.76
C GLN A 60 -6.18 10.06 -4.21
N ALA A 61 -7.25 9.26 -4.20
CA ALA A 61 -7.22 7.88 -4.68
C ALA A 61 -6.89 7.79 -6.18
N LYS A 62 -7.37 8.75 -6.98
CA LYS A 62 -7.07 8.81 -8.41
C LYS A 62 -5.62 9.19 -8.67
N GLU A 63 -5.10 10.20 -7.97
CA GLU A 63 -3.71 10.63 -8.12
C GLU A 63 -2.74 9.56 -7.57
N LEU A 64 -3.07 8.91 -6.46
CA LEU A 64 -2.31 7.80 -5.90
C LEU A 64 -2.25 6.62 -6.88
N LEU A 65 -3.38 6.28 -7.51
CA LEU A 65 -3.42 5.22 -8.53
C LEU A 65 -2.45 5.51 -9.67
N ASP A 66 -2.54 6.68 -10.29
CA ASP A 66 -1.68 7.07 -11.43
C ASP A 66 -0.20 7.09 -11.03
N HIS A 67 0.11 7.64 -9.85
CA HIS A 67 1.48 7.68 -9.33
C HIS A 67 2.03 6.26 -9.12
N LEU A 68 1.27 5.38 -8.49
CA LEU A 68 1.67 3.98 -8.27
C LEU A 68 1.82 3.22 -9.58
N GLU A 69 0.90 3.38 -10.54
CA GLU A 69 1.01 2.77 -11.87
C GLU A 69 2.28 3.24 -12.59
N SER A 70 2.65 4.51 -12.44
CA SER A 70 3.87 5.05 -13.03
C SER A 70 5.14 4.52 -12.38
N VAL A 71 5.21 4.47 -11.04
CA VAL A 71 6.44 4.03 -10.34
C VAL A 71 6.61 2.51 -10.36
N LEU A 72 5.50 1.77 -10.42
CA LEU A 72 5.48 0.31 -10.46
C LEU A 72 5.34 -0.26 -11.88
N ALA A 73 5.45 0.58 -12.92
CA ALA A 73 5.32 0.16 -14.31
C ALA A 73 6.30 -0.95 -14.73
N ASN A 74 7.42 -1.09 -14.04
CA ASN A 74 8.45 -2.12 -14.30
C ASN A 74 8.34 -3.33 -13.36
N GLU A 75 7.44 -3.28 -12.39
CA GLU A 75 7.28 -4.33 -11.38
C GLU A 75 6.15 -5.29 -11.78
N PRO A 76 6.21 -6.58 -11.38
CA PRO A 76 5.18 -7.57 -11.66
C PRO A 76 3.96 -7.42 -10.73
N VAL A 77 3.37 -6.22 -10.70
CA VAL A 77 2.25 -5.87 -9.82
C VAL A 77 1.10 -5.24 -10.60
N MET A 78 -0.09 -5.27 -9.99
CA MET A 78 -1.28 -4.55 -10.43
C MET A 78 -1.69 -3.56 -9.36
N VAL A 79 -1.99 -2.34 -9.79
CA VAL A 79 -2.61 -1.31 -8.96
C VAL A 79 -4.09 -1.25 -9.31
N THR A 80 -4.96 -1.32 -8.32
CA THR A 80 -6.41 -1.35 -8.50
C THR A 80 -7.09 -0.40 -7.54
N ARG A 81 -8.08 0.36 -8.03
CA ARG A 81 -8.88 1.26 -7.20
C ARG A 81 -10.24 0.64 -6.90
N GLY A 82 -10.56 0.52 -5.62
CA GLY A 82 -11.87 0.15 -5.11
C GLY A 82 -12.74 1.36 -4.78
N GLN A 83 -13.85 1.14 -4.08
CA GLN A 83 -14.79 2.22 -3.75
C GLN A 83 -14.22 3.21 -2.74
N HIS A 84 -13.48 2.73 -1.73
CA HIS A 84 -12.85 3.56 -0.70
C HIS A 84 -11.38 3.18 -0.44
N ILE A 85 -10.75 2.51 -1.41
CA ILE A 85 -9.40 1.95 -1.27
C ILE A 85 -8.62 2.03 -2.59
N VAL A 86 -7.29 2.02 -2.48
CA VAL A 86 -6.35 1.72 -3.56
C VAL A 86 -5.50 0.54 -3.12
N GLU A 87 -5.47 -0.54 -3.89
CA GLU A 87 -4.75 -1.77 -3.58
C GLU A 87 -3.66 -2.02 -4.62
N VAL A 88 -2.45 -2.35 -4.14
CA VAL A 88 -1.34 -2.89 -4.94
C VAL A 88 -1.13 -4.34 -4.55
N LYS A 89 -1.06 -5.23 -5.53
CA LYS A 89 -0.78 -6.66 -5.34
C LYS A 89 0.01 -7.21 -6.52
N PRO A 90 0.76 -8.32 -6.36
CA PRO A 90 1.35 -9.05 -7.47
C PRO A 90 0.28 -9.41 -8.53
N GLN A 91 0.69 -9.46 -9.80
CA GLN A 91 -0.21 -9.89 -10.89
C GLN A 91 -0.68 -11.34 -10.72
#